data_AF-A0A420EWK0-F1
#
_entry.id   AF-A0A420EWK0-F1
#
_cell.length_a   1.000
_cell.length_b   1.000
_cell.length_c   1.000
_cell.angle_alpha   90.00
_cell.angle_beta   90.00
_cell.angle_gamma   90.00
#
_symmetry.space_group_name_H-M   'P 1'
#
loop_
_entity.id
_entity.type
_entity.pdbx_description
1 polymer ?
#
loop_
_entity_poly.entity_id
_entity_poly.type
_entity_poly.pdbx_seq_one_letter_code
_entity_poly.pdbx_strand_id
1 'polypeptide(L)'
;MENLDVDIDALHRGAEQLERAKETVREAFESFQSAVASYSHAFGDDDIGSLLATAHDACVQAVTECFSTNVRELENYVDGLLGMADGYQSVEEAISAAFDRLLGSLGG
;
A
#
# COMPACT_ATOMS: atom_id res chain seq x y z
N MET A 1 30.59 -9.88 -0.85
CA MET A 1 29.30 -9.26 -1.19
C MET A 1 28.67 -10.23 -2.18
N GLU A 2 27.60 -10.92 -1.80
CA GLU A 2 26.87 -11.78 -2.73
C GLU A 2 26.32 -10.93 -3.89
N ASN A 3 26.30 -11.48 -5.09
CA ASN A 3 25.59 -10.84 -6.20
C ASN A 3 24.10 -10.79 -5.85
N LEU A 4 23.56 -9.59 -5.81
CA LEU A 4 22.13 -9.38 -5.64
C LEU A 4 21.47 -9.65 -6.99
N ASP A 5 20.76 -10.77 -7.09
CA ASP A 5 19.92 -11.10 -8.24
C ASP A 5 18.51 -10.53 -7.99
N VAL A 6 18.07 -9.60 -8.83
CA VAL A 6 16.79 -8.89 -8.65
C VAL A 6 15.88 -9.19 -9.83
N ASP A 7 14.77 -9.85 -9.54
CA ASP A 7 13.69 -10.07 -10.51
C ASP A 7 12.80 -8.81 -10.56
N ILE A 8 13.07 -7.94 -11.53
CA ILE A 8 12.32 -6.69 -11.77
C ILE A 8 10.84 -6.99 -12.04
N ASP A 9 10.54 -8.04 -12.80
CA ASP A 9 9.15 -8.41 -13.09
C ASP A 9 8.43 -8.89 -11.82
N ALA A 10 9.12 -9.57 -10.91
CA ALA A 10 8.56 -9.93 -9.61
C ALA A 10 8.25 -8.69 -8.75
N LEU A 11 9.09 -7.65 -8.80
CA LEU A 11 8.82 -6.39 -8.10
C LEU A 11 7.54 -5.73 -8.64
N HIS A 12 7.41 -5.61 -9.96
CA HIS A 12 6.19 -5.08 -10.58
C HIS A 12 4.94 -5.90 -10.24
N ARG A 13 5.00 -7.23 -10.37
CA ARG A 13 3.89 -8.11 -9.98
C ARG A 13 3.55 -7.98 -8.50
N GLY A 14 4.54 -7.81 -7.64
CA GLY A 14 4.36 -7.60 -6.20
C GLY A 14 3.62 -6.30 -5.92
N ALA A 15 4.02 -5.21 -6.56
CA ALA A 15 3.37 -3.91 -6.47
C ALA A 15 1.90 -3.97 -6.91
N GLU A 16 1.61 -4.58 -8.06
CA GLU A 16 0.23 -4.73 -8.54
C GLU A 16 -0.66 -5.56 -7.60
N GLN A 17 -0.09 -6.60 -6.98
CA GLN A 17 -0.82 -7.43 -6.02
C GLN A 17 -1.11 -6.64 -4.73
N LEU A 18 -0.16 -5.85 -4.25
CA LEU A 18 -0.36 -4.98 -3.10
C LEU A 18 -1.39 -3.88 -3.38
N GLU A 19 -1.38 -3.29 -4.58
CA GLU A 19 -2.37 -2.29 -4.98
C GLU A 19 -3.79 -2.86 -4.97
N ARG A 20 -3.97 -4.08 -5.49
CA ARG A 20 -5.25 -4.80 -5.44
C ARG A 20 -5.67 -5.13 -4.00
N ALA A 21 -4.73 -5.54 -3.15
CA ALA A 21 -5.01 -5.84 -1.75
C ALA A 21 -5.40 -4.58 -0.97
N LYS A 22 -4.70 -3.47 -1.21
CA LYS A 22 -5.03 -2.15 -0.65
C LYS A 22 -6.46 -1.75 -0.99
N GLU A 23 -6.84 -1.87 -2.26
CA GLU A 23 -8.18 -1.50 -2.71
C GLU A 23 -9.26 -2.37 -2.04
N THR A 24 -9.00 -3.68 -1.93
CA THR A 24 -9.90 -4.61 -1.22
C THR A 24 -10.10 -4.20 0.25
N VAL A 25 -9.03 -3.79 0.93
CA VAL A 25 -9.09 -3.31 2.32
C VAL A 25 -9.85 -1.99 2.40
N ARG A 26 -9.63 -1.07 1.47
CA ARG A 26 -10.31 0.23 1.41
C ARG A 26 -11.82 0.05 1.27
N GLU A 27 -12.27 -0.76 0.31
CA GLU A 27 -13.68 -1.06 0.08
C GLU A 27 -14.34 -1.72 1.31
N ALA A 28 -13.67 -2.71 1.91
CA ALA A 28 -14.16 -3.37 3.11
C ALA A 28 -14.28 -2.39 4.29
N PHE A 29 -13.34 -1.46 4.43
CA PHE A 29 -13.33 -0.48 5.49
C PHE A 29 -14.42 0.60 5.29
N GLU A 30 -14.65 1.05 4.05
CA GLU A 30 -15.77 1.95 3.72
C GLU A 30 -17.13 1.31 4.02
N SER A 31 -17.29 0.04 3.68
CA SER A 31 -18.48 -0.74 4.03
C SER A 31 -18.68 -0.85 5.54
N PHE A 32 -17.61 -1.12 6.29
CA PHE A 32 -17.63 -1.12 7.76
C PHE A 32 -18.07 0.24 8.32
N GLN A 33 -17.49 1.35 7.85
CA GLN A 33 -17.87 2.69 8.30
C GLN A 33 -19.35 2.97 8.05
N SER A 34 -19.87 2.62 6.87
CA SER A 34 -21.28 2.79 6.55
C SER A 34 -22.18 1.96 7.47
N ALA A 35 -21.80 0.71 7.76
CA ALA A 35 -22.56 -0.15 8.65
C ALA A 35 -22.57 0.40 10.09
N VAL A 36 -21.42 0.86 10.58
CA VAL A 36 -21.30 1.34 11.95
C VAL A 36 -21.94 2.71 12.15
N ALA A 37 -21.89 3.60 11.15
CA ALA A 37 -22.60 4.88 11.19
C ALA A 37 -24.12 4.72 11.43
N SER A 38 -24.72 3.60 10.98
CA SER A 38 -26.13 3.30 11.21
C SER A 38 -26.49 3.09 12.70
N TYR A 39 -25.51 2.77 13.55
CA TYR A 39 -25.72 2.57 14.99
C TYR A 39 -25.54 3.83 15.83
N SER A 40 -25.13 4.95 15.23
CA SER A 40 -24.86 6.21 15.95
C SER A 40 -26.02 6.73 16.82
N HIS A 41 -27.26 6.37 16.48
CA HIS A 41 -28.47 6.76 17.22
C HIS A 41 -29.16 5.58 17.93
N ALA A 42 -28.50 4.43 18.02
CA ALA A 42 -29.11 3.20 18.53
C ALA A 42 -29.18 3.13 20.07
N PHE A 43 -28.44 4.00 20.78
CA PHE A 43 -28.19 3.85 22.21
C PHE A 43 -29.16 4.61 23.12
N GLY A 44 -30.00 5.50 22.56
CA GLY A 44 -30.91 6.36 23.32
C GLY A 44 -30.21 7.55 23.99
N ASP A 45 -31.00 8.47 24.53
CA ASP A 45 -30.52 9.77 25.04
C ASP A 45 -30.38 9.82 26.58
N ASP A 46 -30.55 8.70 27.28
CA ASP A 46 -30.33 8.64 28.72
C ASP A 46 -28.84 8.54 29.08
N ASP A 47 -28.52 8.60 30.37
CA ASP A 47 -27.13 8.55 30.84
C ASP A 47 -26.40 7.28 30.37
N ILE A 48 -27.09 6.14 30.30
CA ILE A 48 -26.51 4.87 29.83
C ILE A 48 -26.27 4.95 28.31
N GLY A 49 -27.24 5.45 27.56
CA GLY A 49 -27.13 5.67 26.12
C GLY A 49 -25.97 6.59 25.76
N SER A 50 -25.75 7.66 26.52
CA SER A 50 -24.62 8.57 26.33
C SER A 50 -23.25 7.90 26.55
N LEU A 51 -23.14 7.02 27.55
CA LEU A 51 -21.92 6.24 27.81
C LEU A 51 -21.66 5.23 26.70
N LEU A 52 -22.72 4.57 26.19
CA LEU A 52 -22.63 3.64 25.07
C LEU A 52 -22.23 4.34 23.78
N ALA A 53 -22.79 5.53 23.48
CA ALA A 53 -22.40 6.35 22.35
C ALA A 53 -20.91 6.75 22.43
N THR A 54 -20.45 7.15 23.61
CA THR A 54 -19.03 7.48 23.83
C THR A 54 -18.11 6.27 23.60
N ALA A 55 -18.49 5.10 24.11
CA ALA A 55 -17.71 3.87 23.94
C ALA A 55 -17.72 3.40 22.47
N HIS A 56 -18.85 3.55 21.78
CA HIS A 56 -18.98 3.29 20.35
C HIS A 56 -18.01 4.17 19.55
N ASP A 57 -18.04 5.49 19.78
CA ASP A 57 -17.22 6.44 19.04
C ASP A 57 -15.72 6.21 19.27
N ALA A 58 -15.32 5.89 20.50
CA ALA A 58 -13.94 5.52 20.82
C ALA A 58 -13.48 4.27 20.05
N CYS A 59 -14.34 3.23 19.97
CA CYS A 59 -14.04 2.03 19.19
C CYS A 59 -13.94 2.34 17.69
N VAL A 60 -14.87 3.12 17.14
CA VAL A 60 -14.88 3.51 15.72
C VAL A 60 -13.63 4.31 15.37
N GLN A 61 -13.24 5.25 16.23
CA GLN A 61 -12.05 6.07 16.03
C GLN A 61 -10.78 5.20 16.01
N ALA A 62 -10.62 4.31 17.01
CA ALA A 62 -9.45 3.44 17.09
C ALA A 62 -9.32 2.52 15.88
N VAL A 63 -10.43 1.94 15.43
CA VAL A 63 -10.48 1.10 14.23
C VAL A 63 -10.15 1.93 12.98
N THR A 64 -10.66 3.15 12.90
CA THR A 64 -10.40 4.05 11.76
C THR A 64 -8.93 4.42 11.64
N GLU A 65 -8.30 4.81 12.74
CA GLU A 65 -6.87 5.14 12.76
C GLU A 65 -6.01 3.93 12.35
N CYS A 66 -6.33 2.74 12.85
CA CYS A 66 -5.63 1.51 12.53
C CYS A 66 -5.69 1.20 11.03
N PHE A 67 -6.88 1.16 10.44
CA PHE A 67 -7.04 0.83 9.03
C PHE A 67 -6.49 1.91 8.11
N SER A 68 -6.72 3.19 8.41
CA SER A 68 -6.16 4.29 7.61
C SER A 68 -4.63 4.29 7.62
N THR A 69 -4.00 3.93 8.73
CA THR A 69 -2.54 3.79 8.79
C THR A 69 -2.06 2.62 7.96
N ASN A 70 -2.70 1.46 8.08
CA ASN A 70 -2.31 0.27 7.31
C ASN A 70 -2.49 0.47 5.80
N VAL A 71 -3.57 1.12 5.36
CA VAL A 71 -3.78 1.45 3.94
C VAL A 71 -2.65 2.33 3.41
N ARG A 72 -2.24 3.37 4.16
CA ARG A 72 -1.12 4.23 3.78
C ARG A 72 0.21 3.47 3.71
N GLU A 73 0.46 2.55 4.64
CA GLU A 73 1.68 1.74 4.57
C GLU A 73 1.70 0.80 3.36
N LEU A 74 0.54 0.26 2.95
CA LEU A 74 0.45 -0.51 1.70
C LEU A 74 0.80 0.35 0.49
N GLU A 75 0.37 1.61 0.44
CA GLU A 75 0.77 2.57 -0.61
C GLU A 75 2.28 2.79 -0.61
N ASN A 76 2.87 3.04 0.55
CA ASN A 76 4.32 3.21 0.68
C ASN A 76 5.09 1.98 0.17
N TYR A 77 4.58 0.77 0.43
CA TYR A 77 5.21 -0.46 -0.07
C TYR A 77 5.06 -0.62 -1.59
N VAL A 78 3.91 -0.27 -2.16
CA VAL A 78 3.71 -0.24 -3.62
C VAL A 78 4.72 0.71 -4.26
N ASP A 79 4.78 1.96 -3.78
CA ASP A 79 5.69 2.98 -4.29
C ASP A 79 7.16 2.54 -4.15
N GLY A 80 7.51 1.90 -3.04
CA GLY A 80 8.84 1.36 -2.81
C GLY A 80 9.22 0.26 -3.81
N LEU A 81 8.31 -0.68 -4.09
CA LEU A 81 8.56 -1.75 -5.05
C LEU A 81 8.70 -1.23 -6.48
N LEU A 82 7.84 -0.30 -6.89
CA LEU A 82 7.92 0.34 -8.21
C LEU A 82 9.20 1.14 -8.35
N GLY A 83 9.55 1.96 -7.34
CA GLY A 83 10.79 2.73 -7.34
C GLY A 83 12.05 1.85 -7.38
N MET A 84 12.02 0.68 -6.73
CA MET A 84 13.09 -0.31 -6.86
C MET A 84 13.17 -0.88 -8.28
N ALA A 85 12.04 -1.30 -8.84
CA ALA A 85 11.98 -1.88 -10.18
C ALA A 85 12.51 -0.90 -11.25
N ASP A 86 12.02 0.35 -11.22
CA ASP A 86 12.47 1.43 -12.10
C ASP A 86 13.97 1.70 -11.94
N GLY A 87 14.46 1.69 -10.69
CA GLY A 87 15.86 1.90 -10.36
C GLY A 87 16.78 0.83 -10.95
N TYR A 88 16.43 -0.46 -10.78
CA TYR A 88 17.21 -1.57 -11.34
C TYR A 88 17.17 -1.57 -12.87
N GLN A 89 15.98 -1.38 -13.46
CA GLN A 89 15.83 -1.32 -14.91
C GLN A 89 16.70 -0.21 -15.53
N SER A 90 16.69 0.99 -14.93
CA SER A 90 17.51 2.10 -15.42
C SER A 90 19.01 1.80 -15.37
N VAL A 91 19.49 1.12 -14.32
CA VAL A 91 20.89 0.72 -14.20
C VAL A 91 21.27 -0.32 -15.25
N GLU A 92 20.42 -1.34 -15.46
CA GLU A 92 20.65 -2.37 -16.48
C GLU A 92 20.70 -1.79 -17.89
N GLU A 93 19.75 -0.91 -18.23
CA GLU A 93 19.71 -0.21 -19.53
C GLU A 93 20.96 0.65 -19.74
N ALA A 94 21.41 1.38 -18.71
CA ALA A 94 22.61 2.20 -18.78
C ALA A 94 23.88 1.35 -18.99
N ILE A 95 23.97 0.20 -18.32
CA ILE A 95 25.08 -0.75 -18.47
C ILE A 95 25.07 -1.34 -19.88
N SER A 96 23.93 -1.83 -20.37
CA SER A 96 23.80 -2.37 -21.73
C SER A 96 24.23 -1.34 -22.78
N ALA A 97 23.72 -0.12 -22.68
CA ALA A 97 24.08 0.98 -23.59
C ALA A 97 25.56 1.37 -23.52
N ALA A 98 26.22 1.20 -22.37
CA ALA A 98 27.66 1.43 -22.23
C ALA A 98 28.47 0.32 -22.93
N PHE A 99 28.07 -0.94 -22.76
CA PHE A 99 28.70 -2.08 -23.43
C PHE A 99 28.52 -2.02 -24.95
N ASP A 100 27.33 -1.68 -25.45
CA ASP A 100 27.06 -1.54 -26.88
C ASP A 100 27.96 -0.46 -27.52
N ARG A 101 28.13 0.68 -26.83
CA ARG A 101 29.05 1.74 -27.26
C ARG A 101 30.50 1.26 -27.27
N LEU A 102 30.91 0.49 -26.27
CA LEU A 102 32.28 -0.01 -26.16
C LEU A 102 32.57 -1.05 -27.26
N LEU A 103 31.64 -1.98 -27.51
CA LEU A 103 31.70 -2.95 -28.61
C LEU A 103 31.80 -2.25 -29.97
N GLY A 104 30.94 -1.26 -30.24
CA GLY A 104 31.02 -0.48 -31.47
C GLY A 104 32.34 0.30 -31.61
N SER A 105 32.92 0.78 -30.50
CA SER A 105 34.22 1.46 -30.52
C SER A 105 35.41 0.53 -30.82
N LEU A 106 35.26 -0.77 -30.55
CA LEU A 106 36.29 -1.80 -30.78
C LEU A 106 36.20 -2.43 -32.18
N GLY A 107 35.34 -1.92 -33.06
CA GLY A 107 35.19 -2.43 -34.42
C GLY A 107 34.27 -3.65 -34.53
N GLY A 108 33.39 -3.85 -33.55
CA GLY A 108 32.17 -4.63 -33.72
C GLY A 108 31.20 -3.98 -34.69
#